data_AF-A0A2I1MBT8-F1
#
_entry.id   AF-A0A2I1MBT8-F1
#
_cell.length_a   1.000
_cell.length_b   1.000
_cell.length_c   1.000
_cell.angle_alpha   90.00
_cell.angle_beta   90.00
_cell.angle_gamma   90.00
#
_symmetry.space_group_name_H-M   'P 1'
#
loop_
_entity.id
_entity.type
_entity.pdbx_description
1 polymer ?
#
loop_
_entity_poly.entity_id
_entity_poly.type
_entity_poly.pdbx_seq_one_letter_code
_entity_poly.pdbx_strand_id
1 'polypeptide(L)' 'MSYQSLANELKINNQSIITRWVIDFREKGVEGLNQKKRGRSSNMVKDSKKKSIKKLKVKKR' A
#
# COMPACT_ATOMS: atom_id res chain seq x y z
N MET A 1 13.56 -28.07 7.07
CA MET A 1 13.59 -26.73 7.70
C MET A 1 12.19 -26.37 8.18
N SER A 2 12.02 -26.06 9.47
CA SER A 2 10.72 -25.63 10.02
C SER A 2 10.57 -24.10 9.91
N TYR A 3 9.33 -23.60 9.85
CA TYR A 3 9.08 -22.15 9.86
C TYR A 3 9.53 -21.49 11.17
N GLN A 4 9.50 -22.20 12.28
CA GLN A 4 9.96 -21.71 13.58
C GLN A 4 11.49 -21.55 13.61
N SER A 5 12.24 -22.50 13.05
CA SER A 5 13.69 -22.41 12.93
C SER A 5 14.11 -21.21 12.08
N LEU A 6 13.45 -21.01 10.93
CA LEU A 6 13.67 -19.87 10.05
C LEU A 6 13.33 -18.53 10.75
N ALA A 7 12.24 -18.50 11.53
CA ALA A 7 11.84 -17.32 12.30
C ALA A 7 12.91 -16.92 13.31
N ASN A 8 13.49 -17.89 14.01
CA ASN A 8 14.55 -17.66 14.98
C ASN A 8 15.83 -17.14 14.31
N GLU A 9 16.20 -17.73 13.17
CA GLU A 9 17.38 -17.32 12.38
C GLU A 9 17.24 -15.89 11.84
N LEU A 10 16.08 -15.58 11.26
CA LEU A 10 15.77 -14.25 10.72
C LEU A 10 15.37 -13.23 11.79
N LYS A 11 15.34 -13.64 13.08
CA LYS A 11 14.86 -12.84 14.22
C LYS A 11 13.48 -12.23 14.00
N ILE A 12 12.61 -12.95 13.30
CA ILE A 12 11.22 -12.58 13.06
C ILE A 12 10.38 -13.15 14.19
N ASN A 13 9.91 -12.28 15.09
CA ASN A 13 9.12 -12.70 16.25
C ASN A 13 7.81 -13.41 15.92
N ASN A 14 7.22 -13.12 14.75
CA ASN A 14 5.89 -13.62 14.40
C ASN A 14 5.97 -14.65 13.27
N GLN A 15 5.80 -15.91 13.62
CA GLN A 15 5.83 -17.03 12.66
C GLN A 15 4.67 -16.95 11.66
N SER A 16 3.55 -16.32 12.02
CA SER A 16 2.40 -16.15 11.10
C SER A 16 2.69 -15.21 9.92
N ILE A 17 3.68 -14.32 10.05
CA ILE A 17 4.11 -13.46 8.93
C ILE A 17 4.83 -14.31 7.88
N ILE A 18 5.69 -15.23 8.32
CA ILE A 18 6.46 -16.12 7.44
C ILE A 18 5.52 -17.05 6.70
N THR A 19 4.55 -17.67 7.40
CA THR A 19 3.58 -18.56 6.74
C THR A 19 2.79 -17.83 5.67
N ARG A 20 2.33 -16.61 5.95
CA ARG A 20 1.64 -15.76 4.98
C ARG A 20 2.51 -15.43 3.77
N TRP A 21 3.75 -14.99 3.99
CA TRP A 21 4.68 -14.70 2.88
C TRP A 21 4.96 -15.92 2.01
N VAL A 22 5.09 -17.10 2.62
CA VAL A 22 5.32 -18.35 1.88
C VAL A 22 4.09 -18.73 1.06
N ILE A 23 2.88 -18.55 1.58
CA ILE A 23 1.64 -18.76 0.82
C ILE A 23 1.55 -17.76 -0.34
N ASP A 24 1.70 -16.47 -0.05
CA ASP A 24 1.63 -15.40 -1.06
C ASP A 24 2.68 -15.61 -2.18
N PHE A 25 3.88 -16.07 -1.82
CA PHE A 25 4.93 -16.40 -2.78
C PHE A 25 4.60 -17.64 -3.62
N ARG A 26 4.00 -18.69 -3.02
CA ARG A 26 3.60 -19.89 -3.77
C ARG A 26 2.45 -19.62 -4.74
N GLU A 27 1.54 -18.72 -4.39
CA GLU A 27 0.39 -18.38 -5.23
C GLU A 27 0.73 -17.36 -6.33
N LYS A 28 1.51 -16.32 -6.00
CA LYS A 28 1.71 -15.14 -6.84
C LYS A 28 3.17 -14.87 -7.19
N GLY A 29 4.10 -15.74 -6.76
CA GLY A 29 5.53 -15.54 -6.94
C GLY A 29 6.04 -14.29 -6.20
N VAL A 30 7.05 -13.65 -6.76
CA VAL A 30 7.65 -12.43 -6.20
C VAL A 30 6.65 -11.27 -6.09
N GLU A 31 5.65 -11.23 -6.97
CA GLU A 31 4.62 -10.19 -6.93
C GLU A 31 3.75 -10.26 -5.68
N GLY A 32 3.60 -11.45 -5.08
CA GLY A 32 2.89 -11.64 -3.81
C GLY A 32 3.57 -10.99 -2.61
N LEU A 33 4.89 -10.79 -2.69
CA LEU A 33 5.69 -10.16 -1.63
C LEU A 33 5.84 -8.64 -1.82
N ASN A 34 5.41 -8.09 -2.95
CA ASN A 34 5.49 -6.65 -3.18
C ASN A 34 4.63 -5.87 -2.17
N GLN A 35 5.15 -4.74 -1.70
CA GLN A 35 4.43 -3.86 -0.78
C GLN A 35 3.15 -3.36 -1.45
N LYS A 36 2.00 -3.87 -1.02
CA LYS A 36 0.70 -3.35 -1.44
C LYS A 36 0.61 -1.88 -1.04
N LYS A 37 0.01 -1.04 -1.90
CA LYS A 37 -0.23 0.37 -1.60
C LYS A 37 -0.96 0.47 -0.25
N ARG A 38 -0.25 0.96 0.77
CA ARG A 38 -0.77 1.10 2.12
C ARG A 38 -1.79 2.25 2.12
N GLY A 39 -2.98 1.98 2.65
CA GLY A 39 -4.05 2.97 2.79
C GLY A 39 -5.17 2.82 1.76
N ARG A 40 -6.23 3.59 1.95
CA ARG A 40 -7.39 3.65 1.05
C ARG A 40 -7.01 4.48 -0.17
N SER A 41 -7.42 4.08 -1.38
CA SER A 41 -7.36 4.96 -2.54
C SER A 41 -8.15 6.23 -2.24
N SER A 42 -7.53 7.40 -2.40
CA SER A 42 -8.25 8.66 -2.21
C SER A 42 -9.26 8.80 -3.35
N ASN A 43 -10.55 8.61 -3.04
CA ASN A 43 -11.66 8.86 -3.97
C ASN A 43 -11.91 10.36 -4.21
N MET A 44 -10.94 11.24 -3.94
CA MET A 44 -11.11 12.67 -4.12
C MET A 44 -10.90 13.05 -5.59
N VAL A 45 -11.99 13.27 -6.31
CA VAL A 45 -12.00 14.14 -7.48
C VAL A 45 -11.54 15.52 -7.01
N LYS A 46 -10.29 15.89 -7.29
CA LYS A 46 -9.79 17.25 -7.03
C LYS A 46 -10.46 18.20 -8.03
N ASP A 47 -11.62 18.74 -7.69
CA ASP A 47 -12.17 19.96 -8.32
C ASP A 47 -11.33 21.20 -7.91
N SER A 48 -10.03 21.20 -8.23
CA SER A 48 -9.14 22.34 -7.93
C SER A 48 -9.20 23.45 -9.00
N LYS A 49 -9.83 23.20 -10.17
CA LYS A 49 -9.85 24.17 -11.28
C LYS A 49 -10.97 25.21 -11.23
N LYS A 50 -11.98 25.08 -10.38
CA LYS A 50 -13.15 26.00 -10.36
C LYS A 50 -12.99 27.24 -9.47
N LYS A 51 -12.05 27.24 -8.50
CA LYS A 51 -11.85 28.38 -7.58
C LYS A 51 -11.06 29.54 -8.19
N SER A 52 -10.13 29.28 -9.12
CA SER A 52 -9.36 30.34 -9.80
C SER A 52 -10.19 31.14 -10.79
N ILE A 53 -11.09 30.49 -11.53
CA ILE A 53 -11.95 31.13 -12.55
C ILE A 53 -12.93 32.13 -11.90
N LYS A 54 -13.49 31.82 -10.73
CA LYS A 54 -14.39 32.73 -10.00
C LYS A 54 -13.66 33.98 -9.49
N LYS A 55 -12.41 33.85 -9.00
CA LYS A 55 -11.62 35.00 -8.52
C LYS A 55 -11.23 35.97 -9.65
N LEU A 56 -10.90 35.45 -10.83
CA LEU A 56 -10.63 36.27 -12.03
C LEU A 56 -11.87 37.04 -12.51
N LYS A 57 -13.07 36.46 -12.36
CA LYS A 57 -14.33 37.12 -12.77
C LYS A 57 -14.78 38.21 -11.80
N VAL A 58 -14.52 38.04 -10.50
CA VAL A 58 -14.85 39.03 -9.45
C VAL A 58 -13.87 40.22 -9.46
N LYS A 59 -12.61 40.02 -9.86
CA LYS A 59 -11.61 41.10 -9.92
C LYS A 59 -11.74 42.00 -11.17
N LYS A 60 -12.59 41.64 -12.13
CA LYS A 60 -12.77 42.33 -13.42
C LYS A 60 -14.10 43.08 -13.53
N ARG A 61 -14.76 43.40 -12.42
CA ARG A 61 -15.98 44.21 -12.36
C ARG A 61 -15.84 45.29 -11.31
#